data_AF-A0A537KHT5-F1
#
_entry.id   AF-A0A537KHT5-F1
#
_cell.length_a   1.000
_cell.length_b   1.000
_cell.length_c   1.000
_cell.angle_alpha   90.00
_cell.angle_beta   90.00
_cell.angle_gamma   90.00
#
_symmetry.space_group_name_H-M   'P 1'
#
loop_
_entity.id
_entity.type
_entity.pdbx_description
1 polymer ?
#
loop_
_entity_poly.entity_id
_entity_poly.type
_entity_poly.pdbx_seq_one_letter_code
_entity_poly.pdbx_strand_id
1 'polypeptide(L)'
;MAKKDIIQELNNLDSSLADLAGKNVYSVPGGYFEGFAEQLQSIIWLETLPKTTPFAVPTGYFEGLEEKIMEVIRNHPDYQTSKEELESISPLLNSLNKRPVYSVPDGYFENLRMHVETKELKTKVFSIASRKWLKYAAAAVVTGVILLAGLMVYNNNNKPTDTPGRAPLAKFEKEVKKIEDIKSTENLIDFMDAGLNEKELASNHRAMKTDDVQLLLRDIPIDELQEFSEQSKDIEDVMMAN
;
A
#
# COMPACT_ATOMS: atom_id res chain seq x y z
N MET A 1 49.03 0.11 28.79
CA MET A 1 48.79 1.34 29.57
C MET A 1 47.44 1.96 29.20
N ALA A 2 47.15 2.17 27.91
CA ALA A 2 45.93 2.83 27.39
C ALA A 2 44.54 2.34 27.89
N LYS A 3 44.35 1.05 28.21
CA LYS A 3 43.03 0.55 28.68
C LYS A 3 42.59 1.17 30.02
N LYS A 4 43.55 1.48 30.91
CA LYS A 4 43.25 2.12 32.20
C LYS A 4 42.90 3.60 32.03
N ASP A 5 43.53 4.27 31.06
CA ASP A 5 43.29 5.69 30.77
C ASP A 5 41.88 5.90 30.19
N ILE A 6 41.44 5.07 29.24
CA ILE A 6 40.11 5.20 28.62
C ILE A 6 38.97 4.99 29.64
N ILE A 7 39.10 4.02 30.54
CA ILE A 7 38.06 3.77 31.57
C ILE A 7 38.02 4.94 32.57
N GLN A 8 39.18 5.49 32.92
CA GLN A 8 39.27 6.62 33.83
C GLN A 8 38.70 7.91 33.21
N GLU A 9 38.95 8.15 31.92
CA GLU A 9 38.33 9.25 31.16
C GLU A 9 36.80 9.10 31.07
N LEU A 10 36.31 7.90 30.78
CA LEU A 10 34.86 7.64 30.69
C LEU A 10 34.15 7.80 32.04
N ASN A 11 34.79 7.39 33.14
CA ASN A 11 34.28 7.62 34.50
C ASN A 11 34.25 9.10 34.85
N ASN A 12 35.27 9.87 34.47
CA ASN A 12 35.29 11.32 34.68
C ASN A 12 34.22 12.07 33.88
N LEU A 13 33.74 11.47 32.78
CA LEU A 13 32.67 12.01 31.94
C LEU A 13 31.27 11.51 32.35
N ASP A 14 31.14 10.81 33.48
CA ASP A 14 29.90 10.15 33.95
C ASP A 14 29.24 9.30 32.84
N SER A 15 30.05 8.67 32.00
CA SER A 15 29.55 7.89 30.87
C SER A 15 29.11 6.50 31.31
N SER A 16 27.87 6.12 30.97
CA SER A 16 27.35 4.75 31.15
C SER A 16 28.13 3.69 30.34
N LEU A 17 29.02 4.12 29.43
CA LEU A 17 29.89 3.24 28.66
C LEU A 17 31.08 2.72 29.47
N ALA A 18 31.45 3.38 30.58
CA ALA A 18 32.53 2.91 31.44
C ALA A 18 32.19 1.52 32.06
N ASP A 19 30.92 1.32 32.44
CA ASP A 19 30.42 0.04 32.96
C ASP A 19 30.29 -1.05 31.88
N LEU A 20 30.16 -0.65 30.61
CA LEU A 20 30.13 -1.56 29.46
C LEU A 20 31.52 -1.91 28.93
N ALA A 21 32.57 -1.16 29.33
CA ALA A 21 33.92 -1.26 28.78
C ALA A 21 34.58 -2.61 29.10
N GLY A 22 34.35 -3.59 28.22
CA GLY A 22 34.92 -4.93 28.31
C GLY A 22 33.89 -6.05 28.44
N LYS A 23 32.58 -5.75 28.45
CA LYS A 23 31.51 -6.74 28.40
C LYS A 23 30.93 -6.78 26.99
N ASN A 24 31.06 -7.92 26.30
CA ASN A 24 30.37 -8.10 25.03
C ASN A 24 28.86 -8.15 25.29
N VAL A 25 28.14 -7.13 24.81
CA VAL A 25 26.68 -6.97 24.97
C VAL A 25 25.92 -7.86 23.97
N TYR A 26 26.61 -8.33 22.93
CA TYR A 26 26.07 -9.21 21.91
C TYR A 26 26.49 -10.65 22.24
N SER A 27 25.60 -11.37 22.90
CA SER A 27 25.73 -12.81 23.11
C SER A 27 24.65 -13.53 22.34
N VAL A 28 25.04 -14.55 21.59
CA VAL A 28 24.08 -15.52 21.08
C VAL A 28 23.64 -16.45 22.23
N PRO A 29 22.37 -16.90 22.26
CA PRO A 29 21.95 -17.95 23.18
C PRO A 29 22.84 -19.20 23.05
N GLY A 30 22.97 -19.97 24.13
CA GLY A 30 23.64 -21.27 24.07
C GLY A 30 22.98 -22.16 23.00
N GLY A 31 23.80 -22.84 22.18
CA GLY A 31 23.32 -23.68 21.07
C GLY A 31 22.89 -22.91 19.81
N TYR A 32 23.05 -21.59 19.73
CA TYR A 32 22.65 -20.80 18.55
C TYR A 32 23.25 -21.29 17.23
N PHE A 33 24.48 -21.80 17.26
CA PHE A 33 25.16 -22.35 16.07
C PHE A 33 25.02 -23.87 15.95
N GLU A 34 24.27 -24.51 16.85
CA GLU A 34 24.06 -25.95 16.84
C GLU A 34 23.17 -26.32 15.65
N GLY A 35 23.63 -27.25 14.81
CA GLY A 35 22.95 -27.62 13.56
C GLY A 35 23.07 -26.60 12.42
N PHE A 36 23.74 -25.45 12.62
CA PHE A 36 23.85 -24.42 11.56
C PHE A 36 24.54 -24.93 10.29
N ALA A 37 25.59 -25.74 10.43
CA ALA A 37 26.28 -26.35 9.29
C ALA A 37 25.36 -27.32 8.51
N GLU A 38 24.55 -28.10 9.22
CA GLU A 38 23.58 -29.03 8.63
C GLU A 38 22.47 -28.27 7.89
N GLN A 39 21.97 -27.18 8.50
CA GLN A 39 21.00 -26.30 7.89
C GLN A 39 21.55 -25.64 6.61
N LEU A 40 22.77 -25.11 6.65
CA LEU A 40 23.41 -24.55 5.45
C LEU A 40 23.59 -25.61 4.36
N GLN A 41 24.03 -26.81 4.72
CA GLN A 41 24.20 -27.91 3.78
C GLN A 41 22.87 -28.31 3.13
N SER A 42 21.77 -28.30 3.90
CA SER A 42 20.43 -28.58 3.38
C SER A 42 19.96 -27.52 2.37
N ILE A 43 20.24 -26.25 2.62
CA ILE A 43 19.87 -25.13 1.74
C ILE A 43 20.68 -25.20 0.44
N ILE A 44 21.99 -25.43 0.55
CA ILE A 44 22.87 -25.59 -0.61
C ILE A 44 22.40 -26.78 -1.45
N TRP A 45 22.09 -27.92 -0.83
CA TRP A 45 21.58 -29.09 -1.53
C TRP A 45 20.27 -28.79 -2.28
N LEU A 46 19.33 -28.07 -1.65
CA LEU A 46 18.08 -27.67 -2.27
C LEU A 46 18.30 -26.74 -3.48
N GLU A 47 19.30 -25.86 -3.42
CA GLU A 47 19.68 -24.97 -4.52
C GLU A 47 20.37 -25.72 -5.68
N THR A 48 21.02 -26.85 -5.40
CA THR A 48 21.60 -27.72 -6.45
C THR A 48 20.57 -28.54 -7.23
N LEU A 49 19.32 -28.64 -6.73
CA LEU A 49 18.28 -29.37 -7.45
C LEU A 49 17.91 -28.64 -8.74
N PRO A 50 17.72 -29.37 -9.85
CA PRO A 50 17.28 -28.76 -11.09
C PRO A 50 15.92 -28.10 -10.87
N LYS A 51 15.81 -26.80 -11.17
CA LYS A 51 14.55 -26.02 -11.16
C LYS A 51 13.60 -26.41 -12.30
N THR A 52 13.71 -27.64 -12.77
CA THR A 52 12.85 -28.21 -13.80
C THR A 52 11.67 -28.86 -13.09
N THR A 53 10.46 -28.44 -13.43
CA THR A 53 9.25 -29.13 -12.98
C THR A 53 9.27 -30.56 -13.54
N PRO A 54 9.34 -31.63 -12.71
CA PRO A 54 9.38 -33.01 -13.19
C PRO A 54 8.05 -33.43 -13.85
N PHE A 55 7.00 -32.63 -13.66
CA PHE A 55 5.69 -32.84 -14.24
C PHE A 55 5.57 -32.06 -15.55
N ALA A 56 5.81 -32.75 -16.65
CA ALA A 56 5.45 -32.28 -17.99
C ALA A 56 4.44 -33.26 -18.58
N VAL A 57 3.41 -32.75 -19.23
CA VAL A 57 2.50 -33.60 -20.01
C VAL A 57 3.23 -34.12 -21.26
N PRO A 58 3.01 -35.37 -21.68
CA PRO A 58 3.54 -35.87 -22.94
C PRO A 58 3.11 -35.01 -24.13
N THR A 59 3.93 -34.97 -25.17
CA THR A 59 3.55 -34.35 -26.45
C THR A 59 2.24 -34.99 -26.95
N GLY A 60 1.26 -34.16 -27.31
CA GLY A 60 -0.05 -34.63 -27.79
C GLY A 60 -1.04 -35.06 -26.70
N TYR A 61 -0.77 -34.86 -25.40
CA TYR A 61 -1.70 -35.22 -24.31
C TYR A 61 -3.12 -34.65 -24.48
N PHE A 62 -3.23 -33.43 -25.01
CA PHE A 62 -4.50 -32.75 -25.23
C PHE A 62 -5.12 -33.03 -26.61
N GLU A 63 -4.42 -33.77 -27.49
CA GLU A 63 -4.96 -34.14 -28.81
C GLU A 63 -6.13 -35.12 -28.62
N GLY A 64 -7.31 -34.75 -29.14
CA GLY A 64 -8.52 -35.56 -29.00
C GLY A 64 -9.09 -35.63 -27.58
N LEU A 65 -8.60 -34.80 -26.64
CA LEU A 65 -9.11 -34.80 -25.26
C LEU A 65 -10.61 -34.46 -25.21
N GLU A 66 -11.07 -33.52 -26.03
CA GLU A 66 -12.50 -33.15 -26.12
C GLU A 66 -13.38 -34.36 -26.46
N GLU A 67 -13.02 -35.11 -27.51
CA GLU A 67 -13.77 -36.28 -27.94
C GLU A 67 -13.78 -37.37 -26.86
N LYS A 68 -12.63 -37.60 -26.23
CA LYS A 68 -12.49 -38.57 -25.13
C LYS A 68 -13.31 -38.18 -23.90
N ILE A 69 -13.34 -36.90 -23.53
CA ILE A 69 -14.18 -36.39 -22.44
C ILE A 69 -15.66 -36.59 -22.80
N MET A 70 -16.05 -36.23 -24.02
CA MET A 70 -17.44 -36.41 -24.49
C MET A 70 -17.86 -37.89 -24.53
N GLU A 71 -16.95 -38.78 -24.91
CA GLU A 71 -17.18 -40.23 -24.87
C GLU A 71 -17.39 -40.72 -23.43
N VAL A 72 -16.53 -40.30 -22.50
CA VAL A 72 -16.67 -40.65 -21.07
C VAL A 72 -18.00 -40.12 -20.50
N ILE A 73 -18.36 -38.88 -20.83
CA ILE A 73 -19.63 -38.27 -20.39
C ILE A 73 -20.81 -39.07 -20.95
N ARG A 74 -20.82 -39.40 -22.24
CA ARG A 74 -21.92 -40.16 -22.89
C ARG A 74 -22.04 -41.59 -22.38
N ASN A 75 -20.93 -42.22 -21.99
CA ASN A 75 -20.90 -43.58 -21.47
C ASN A 75 -21.19 -43.66 -19.96
N HIS A 76 -21.34 -42.52 -19.27
CA HIS A 76 -21.67 -42.49 -17.85
C HIS A 76 -23.11 -43.01 -17.64
N PRO A 77 -23.38 -43.85 -16.61
CA PRO A 77 -24.70 -44.43 -16.38
C PRO A 77 -25.80 -43.37 -16.15
N ASP A 78 -25.42 -42.23 -15.57
CA ASP A 78 -26.32 -41.10 -15.32
C ASP A 78 -26.37 -40.10 -16.47
N TYR A 79 -25.79 -40.43 -17.64
CA TYR A 79 -25.86 -39.55 -18.79
C TYR A 79 -27.30 -39.41 -19.27
N GLN A 80 -27.78 -38.17 -19.32
CA GLN A 80 -29.05 -37.80 -19.92
C GLN A 80 -28.80 -36.71 -20.96
N THR A 81 -29.55 -36.75 -22.05
CA THR A 81 -29.55 -35.65 -23.00
C THR A 81 -30.20 -34.41 -22.37
N SER A 82 -29.87 -33.22 -22.88
CA SER A 82 -30.49 -31.97 -22.40
C SER A 82 -32.02 -31.98 -22.51
N LYS A 83 -32.60 -32.86 -23.33
CA LYS A 83 -34.05 -33.02 -23.45
C LYS A 83 -34.61 -33.88 -22.30
N GLU A 84 -33.96 -35.01 -22.01
CA GLU A 84 -34.36 -35.92 -20.92
C GLU A 84 -34.21 -35.26 -19.54
N GLU A 85 -33.10 -34.55 -19.31
CA GLU A 85 -32.90 -33.72 -18.11
C GLU A 85 -34.00 -32.66 -17.97
N LEU A 86 -34.32 -31.97 -19.07
CA LEU A 86 -35.34 -30.92 -19.02
C LEU A 86 -36.74 -31.50 -18.82
N GLU A 87 -37.04 -32.69 -19.37
CA GLU A 87 -38.29 -33.40 -19.11
C GLU A 87 -38.43 -33.81 -17.64
N SER A 88 -37.34 -34.22 -16.99
CA SER A 88 -37.35 -34.60 -15.57
C SER A 88 -37.45 -33.39 -14.64
N ILE A 89 -36.73 -32.30 -14.93
CA ILE A 89 -36.67 -31.10 -14.09
C ILE A 89 -37.89 -30.19 -14.31
N SER A 90 -38.29 -29.98 -15.56
CA SER A 90 -39.37 -29.06 -15.92
C SER A 90 -40.08 -29.47 -17.22
N PRO A 91 -41.07 -30.39 -17.14
CA PRO A 91 -41.82 -30.81 -18.32
C PRO A 91 -42.54 -29.65 -19.01
N LEU A 92 -42.92 -28.62 -18.24
CA LEU A 92 -43.52 -27.40 -18.78
C LEU A 92 -42.54 -26.64 -19.67
N LEU A 93 -41.29 -26.43 -19.23
CA LEU A 93 -40.29 -25.74 -20.06
C LEU A 93 -39.93 -26.54 -21.32
N ASN A 94 -39.89 -27.87 -21.24
CA ASN A 94 -39.67 -28.71 -22.42
C ASN A 94 -40.83 -28.58 -23.45
N SER A 95 -42.05 -28.32 -22.98
CA SER A 95 -43.22 -28.12 -23.86
C SER A 95 -43.28 -26.73 -24.52
N LEU A 96 -42.51 -25.75 -24.01
CA LEU A 96 -42.48 -24.41 -24.59
C LEU A 96 -41.66 -24.38 -25.88
N ASN A 97 -42.10 -23.56 -26.82
CA ASN A 97 -41.33 -23.33 -28.04
C ASN A 97 -40.05 -22.55 -27.71
N LYS A 98 -38.90 -22.98 -28.25
CA LYS A 98 -37.60 -22.31 -28.04
C LYS A 98 -37.46 -21.01 -28.85
N ARG A 99 -38.57 -20.32 -29.10
CA ARG A 99 -38.59 -19.06 -29.85
C ARG A 99 -38.34 -17.91 -28.87
N PRO A 100 -37.51 -16.93 -29.24
CA PRO A 100 -37.33 -15.76 -28.40
C PRO A 100 -38.68 -15.05 -28.25
N VAL A 101 -39.10 -14.78 -27.01
CA VAL A 101 -40.37 -14.09 -26.69
C VAL A 101 -40.38 -12.68 -27.26
N TYR A 102 -39.20 -12.07 -27.33
CA TYR A 102 -38.97 -10.75 -27.90
C TYR A 102 -37.99 -10.88 -29.05
N SER A 103 -38.35 -10.35 -30.20
CA SER A 103 -37.45 -10.20 -31.34
C SER A 103 -37.45 -8.74 -31.76
N VAL A 104 -36.28 -8.26 -32.16
CA VAL A 104 -36.17 -6.95 -32.78
C VAL A 104 -36.51 -7.07 -34.26
N PRO A 105 -37.14 -6.07 -34.88
CA PRO A 105 -37.35 -6.04 -36.32
C PRO A 105 -36.03 -6.15 -37.08
N ASP A 106 -36.08 -6.70 -38.29
CA ASP A 106 -34.92 -6.75 -39.18
C ASP A 106 -34.37 -5.33 -39.42
N GLY A 107 -33.05 -5.16 -39.24
CA GLY A 107 -32.40 -3.86 -39.35
C GLY A 107 -32.61 -2.91 -38.17
N TYR A 108 -33.11 -3.38 -37.01
CA TYR A 108 -33.22 -2.58 -35.78
C TYR A 108 -31.89 -1.91 -35.39
N PHE A 109 -30.80 -2.69 -35.37
CA PHE A 109 -29.48 -2.17 -35.00
C PHE A 109 -28.86 -1.29 -36.10
N GLU A 110 -29.12 -1.57 -37.37
CA GLU A 110 -28.62 -0.75 -38.49
C GLU A 110 -29.25 0.65 -38.49
N ASN A 111 -30.51 0.74 -38.07
CA ASN A 111 -31.22 2.01 -37.91
C ASN A 111 -31.09 2.61 -36.51
N LEU A 112 -30.36 1.96 -35.59
CA LEU A 112 -30.12 2.46 -34.24
C LEU A 112 -29.14 3.64 -34.31
N ARG A 113 -29.68 4.81 -34.63
CA ARG A 113 -28.95 6.07 -34.56
C ARG A 113 -28.87 6.50 -33.11
N MET A 114 -27.82 6.06 -32.44
CA MET A 114 -27.42 6.63 -31.15
C MET A 114 -27.05 8.11 -31.42
N HIS A 115 -27.98 9.03 -31.15
CA HIS A 115 -27.66 10.45 -31.11
C HIS A 115 -26.80 10.67 -29.86
N VAL A 116 -25.49 10.45 -30.00
CA VAL A 116 -24.53 11.03 -29.09
C VAL A 116 -24.52 12.52 -29.43
N GLU A 117 -25.33 13.31 -28.74
CA GLU A 117 -25.17 14.75 -28.76
C GLU A 117 -23.79 15.07 -28.17
N THR A 118 -22.78 15.12 -29.03
CA THR A 118 -21.49 15.75 -28.71
C THR A 118 -21.72 17.25 -28.68
N LYS A 119 -22.49 17.69 -27.69
CA LYS A 119 -22.56 19.10 -27.34
C LYS A 119 -21.18 19.44 -26.84
N GLU A 120 -20.37 20.07 -27.69
CA GLU A 120 -19.07 20.60 -27.28
C GLU A 120 -19.32 21.69 -26.24
N LEU A 121 -19.39 21.27 -24.97
CA LEU A 121 -19.39 22.16 -23.83
C LEU A 121 -18.02 22.84 -23.85
N LYS A 122 -17.96 24.05 -24.41
CA LYS A 122 -16.80 24.95 -24.27
C LYS A 122 -16.66 25.29 -22.79
N THR A 123 -16.03 24.40 -22.03
CA THR A 123 -15.67 24.64 -20.64
C THR A 123 -14.64 25.74 -20.61
N LYS A 124 -14.94 26.80 -19.85
CA LYS A 124 -14.04 27.92 -19.62
C LYS A 124 -12.83 27.43 -18.82
N VAL A 125 -11.72 27.22 -19.51
CA VAL A 125 -10.44 26.85 -18.87
C VAL A 125 -9.93 28.05 -18.08
N PHE A 126 -9.79 27.89 -16.76
CA PHE A 126 -9.03 28.81 -15.92
C PHE A 126 -7.60 28.27 -15.77
N SER A 127 -6.60 29.08 -16.08
CA SER A 127 -5.20 28.70 -15.87
C SER A 127 -4.89 28.61 -14.37
N ILE A 128 -4.51 27.43 -13.89
CA ILE A 128 -4.24 27.15 -12.46
C ILE A 128 -3.02 27.91 -11.91
N ALA A 129 -2.08 28.33 -12.78
CA ALA A 129 -0.85 28.99 -12.36
C ALA A 129 -0.98 30.52 -12.33
N SER A 130 -1.26 31.09 -11.15
CA SER A 130 -1.25 32.56 -10.97
C SER A 130 0.18 33.08 -10.77
N ARG A 131 0.58 34.11 -11.53
CA ARG A 131 1.92 34.74 -11.46
C ARG A 131 2.22 35.50 -10.15
N LYS A 132 1.40 35.32 -9.11
CA LYS A 132 1.53 36.03 -7.83
C LYS A 132 2.77 35.60 -7.03
N TRP A 133 3.28 34.39 -7.27
CA TRP A 133 4.50 33.87 -6.64
C TRP A 133 5.76 34.72 -6.96
N LEU A 134 5.81 35.37 -8.13
CA LEU A 134 6.92 36.26 -8.50
C LEU A 134 7.03 37.49 -7.58
N LYS A 135 5.90 37.98 -7.03
CA LYS A 135 5.92 39.09 -6.08
C LYS A 135 6.58 38.68 -4.75
N TYR A 136 6.32 37.45 -4.30
CA TYR A 136 6.95 36.89 -3.11
C TYR A 136 8.42 36.57 -3.33
N ALA A 137 8.79 36.05 -4.52
CA ALA A 137 10.19 35.82 -4.89
C ALA A 137 10.99 37.14 -4.90
N ALA A 138 10.44 38.21 -5.48
CA ALA A 138 11.08 39.53 -5.45
C ALA A 138 11.27 40.05 -4.02
N ALA A 139 10.27 39.89 -3.14
CA ALA A 139 10.40 40.27 -1.74
C ALA A 139 11.51 39.50 -1.00
N ALA A 140 11.61 38.18 -1.22
CA ALA A 140 12.65 37.34 -0.63
C ALA A 140 14.07 37.72 -1.09
N VAL A 141 14.23 38.14 -2.34
CA VAL A 141 15.52 38.63 -2.85
C VAL A 141 15.88 39.95 -2.18
N VAL A 142 14.91 40.88 -2.05
CA VAL A 142 15.16 42.16 -1.38
C VAL A 142 15.52 41.96 0.10
N THR A 143 14.82 41.07 0.82
CA THR A 143 15.18 40.75 2.21
C THR A 143 16.53 40.06 2.32
N GLY A 144 16.88 39.17 1.38
CA GLY A 144 18.19 38.53 1.30
C GLY A 144 19.33 39.53 1.08
N VAL A 145 19.15 40.51 0.18
CA VAL A 145 20.14 41.58 -0.06
C VAL A 145 20.31 42.46 1.17
N ILE A 146 19.21 42.81 1.86
CA ILE A 146 19.26 43.60 3.10
C ILE A 146 19.97 42.83 4.22
N LEU A 147 19.69 41.54 4.38
CA LEU A 147 20.36 40.67 5.35
C LEU A 147 21.86 40.52 5.04
N LEU A 148 22.23 40.28 3.78
CA LEU A 148 23.64 40.17 3.39
C LEU A 148 24.39 41.50 3.63
N ALA A 149 23.79 42.63 3.26
CA ALA A 149 24.39 43.95 3.49
C ALA A 149 24.56 44.24 4.98
N GLY A 150 23.55 43.92 5.80
CA GLY A 150 23.62 44.06 7.25
C GLY A 150 24.70 43.18 7.88
N LEU A 151 24.84 41.93 7.42
CA LEU A 151 25.87 41.01 7.90
C LEU A 151 27.28 41.45 7.50
N MET A 152 27.45 41.99 6.29
CA MET A 152 28.73 42.54 5.84
C MET A 152 29.16 43.76 6.67
N VAL A 153 28.22 44.64 7.05
CA VAL A 153 28.49 45.77 7.94
C VAL A 153 28.76 45.31 9.38
N TYR A 154 28.05 44.28 9.86
CA TYR A 154 28.24 43.71 11.18
C TYR A 154 29.62 43.04 11.32
N ASN A 155 30.06 42.28 10.32
CA ASN A 155 31.34 41.59 10.34
C ASN A 155 32.55 42.54 10.19
N ASN A 156 32.34 43.78 9.77
CA ASN A 156 33.39 44.81 9.68
C ASN A 156 33.64 45.55 11.02
N ASN A 157 32.85 45.29 12.06
CA ASN A 157 32.93 45.97 13.36
C ASN A 157 33.37 45.07 14.53
N ASN A 158 34.30 44.13 14.29
CA ASN A 158 34.96 43.42 15.39
C ASN A 158 35.97 44.33 16.12
N LYS A 159 35.47 45.16 17.04
CA LYS A 159 36.15 45.49 18.29
C LYS A 159 35.23 45.13 19.45
N PRO A 160 35.75 44.49 20.52
CA PRO A 160 34.93 43.83 21.52
C PRO A 160 34.38 44.87 22.51
N THR A 161 33.09 44.77 22.82
CA THR A 161 32.52 45.40 24.02
C THR A 161 31.49 44.46 24.63
N ASP A 162 31.83 43.96 25.82
CA ASP A 162 30.95 43.19 26.70
C ASP A 162 29.65 43.94 27.00
N THR A 163 28.51 43.26 26.86
CA THR A 163 27.27 43.61 27.59
C THR A 163 26.43 42.35 27.76
N PRO A 164 26.00 42.01 28.99
CA PRO A 164 25.31 40.77 29.27
C PRO A 164 23.82 40.89 28.95
N GLY A 165 23.25 39.84 28.38
CA GLY A 165 21.80 39.66 28.29
C GLY A 165 21.28 39.54 26.86
N ARG A 166 21.28 38.32 26.32
CA ARG A 166 20.36 37.85 25.26
C ARG A 166 20.51 36.34 25.08
N ALA A 167 19.93 35.59 26.02
CA ALA A 167 19.79 34.13 25.94
C ALA A 167 18.33 33.61 25.93
N PRO A 168 17.41 34.09 25.06
CA PRO A 168 16.17 33.34 24.82
C PRO A 168 16.02 32.73 23.42
N LEU A 169 16.77 33.16 22.40
CA LEU A 169 16.44 32.79 21.01
C LEU A 169 16.97 31.42 20.54
N ALA A 170 18.05 30.91 21.15
CA ALA A 170 18.59 29.59 20.78
C ALA A 170 17.71 28.40 21.21
N LYS A 171 16.73 28.61 22.10
CA LYS A 171 15.80 27.55 22.55
C LYS A 171 14.62 27.36 21.60
N PHE A 172 14.12 28.43 20.99
CA PHE A 172 12.97 28.36 20.07
C PHE A 172 13.32 27.68 18.74
N GLU A 173 14.56 27.81 18.27
CA GLU A 173 15.01 27.19 17.01
C GLU A 173 15.07 25.65 17.11
N LYS A 174 15.27 25.10 18.32
CA LYS A 174 15.29 23.66 18.58
C LYS A 174 13.88 23.04 18.67
N GLU A 175 12.88 23.81 19.08
CA GLU A 175 11.50 23.35 19.17
C GLU A 175 10.77 23.38 17.83
N VAL A 176 11.07 24.36 16.96
CA VAL A 176 10.42 24.48 15.65
C VAL A 176 10.82 23.35 14.70
N LYS A 177 12.08 22.88 14.73
CA LYS A 177 12.51 21.71 13.94
C LYS A 177 11.79 20.42 14.34
N LYS A 178 11.27 20.32 15.57
CA LYS A 178 10.55 19.13 16.04
C LYS A 178 9.11 19.05 15.53
N ILE A 179 8.57 20.15 14.97
CA ILE A 179 7.17 20.25 14.54
C ILE A 179 7.01 19.92 13.05
N GLU A 180 8.05 20.11 12.23
CA GLU A 180 8.00 19.77 10.79
C GLU A 180 8.00 18.25 10.54
N ASP A 181 8.59 17.45 11.44
CA ASP A 181 8.60 15.98 11.37
C ASP A 181 7.22 15.33 11.66
N ILE A 182 6.22 16.11 12.13
CA ILE A 182 4.90 15.59 12.58
C ILE A 182 3.87 15.51 11.44
N LYS A 183 4.23 15.91 10.21
CA LYS A 183 3.33 15.90 9.04
C LYS A 183 3.44 14.66 8.14
N SER A 184 4.26 13.68 8.49
CA SER A 184 4.29 12.40 7.79
C SER A 184 3.01 11.62 8.07
N THR A 185 2.49 10.96 7.03
CA THR A 185 1.25 10.16 6.91
C THR A 185 1.14 8.96 7.86
N GLU A 186 1.98 8.91 8.88
CA GLU A 186 2.15 7.84 9.87
C GLU A 186 1.03 7.89 10.93
N ASN A 187 0.59 9.09 11.31
CA ASN A 187 -0.50 9.29 12.28
C ASN A 187 -1.89 8.83 11.78
N LEU A 188 -2.07 8.67 10.46
CA LEU A 188 -3.33 8.16 9.91
C LEU A 188 -3.44 6.64 10.07
N ILE A 189 -2.30 5.95 10.07
CA ILE A 189 -2.21 4.49 10.24
C ILE A 189 -2.43 4.14 11.71
N ASP A 190 -1.81 4.89 12.64
CA ASP A 190 -2.04 4.72 14.08
C ASP A 190 -3.51 4.99 14.48
N PHE A 191 -4.21 5.89 13.77
CA PHE A 191 -5.63 6.16 14.00
C PHE A 191 -6.55 5.04 13.46
N MET A 192 -6.16 4.37 12.36
CA MET A 192 -6.89 3.21 11.84
C MET A 192 -6.65 1.94 12.69
N ASP A 193 -5.42 1.74 13.18
CA ASP A 193 -5.08 0.63 14.08
C ASP A 193 -5.75 0.79 15.45
N ALA A 194 -5.91 2.02 15.96
CA ALA A 194 -6.61 2.27 17.22
C ALA A 194 -8.14 2.06 17.15
N GLY A 195 -8.71 1.91 15.95
CA GLY A 195 -10.15 1.72 15.72
C GLY A 195 -10.61 0.27 15.60
N LEU A 196 -9.69 -0.70 15.51
CA LEU A 196 -10.02 -2.11 15.27
C LEU A 196 -9.74 -2.95 16.51
N ASN A 197 -10.81 -3.26 17.25
CA ASN A 197 -10.79 -4.07 18.48
C ASN A 197 -10.15 -5.46 18.25
N GLU A 198 -9.07 -5.75 18.99
CA GLU A 198 -8.19 -6.93 18.88
C GLU A 198 -8.82 -8.31 19.17
N LYS A 199 -10.14 -8.45 19.34
CA LYS A 199 -10.71 -9.70 19.90
C LYS A 199 -11.23 -10.74 18.92
N GLU A 200 -11.23 -10.49 17.61
CA GLU A 200 -11.84 -11.41 16.63
C GLU A 200 -11.01 -11.59 15.34
N LEU A 201 -9.67 -11.49 15.36
CA LEU A 201 -8.85 -11.74 14.17
C LEU A 201 -7.81 -12.85 14.38
N ALA A 202 -8.28 -14.10 14.42
CA ALA A 202 -7.44 -15.27 14.26
C ALA A 202 -7.29 -15.65 12.78
N SER A 203 -6.05 -15.97 12.42
CA SER A 203 -5.62 -16.78 11.28
C SER A 203 -5.79 -16.21 9.86
N ASN A 204 -4.64 -16.01 9.22
CA ASN A 204 -4.41 -15.70 7.80
C ASN A 204 -4.51 -14.22 7.43
N HIS A 205 -3.42 -13.47 7.60
CA HIS A 205 -3.12 -12.39 6.66
C HIS A 205 -1.64 -12.44 6.27
N ARG A 206 -1.41 -12.63 4.96
CA ARG A 206 -0.22 -12.09 4.31
C ARG A 206 -0.33 -10.57 4.43
N ALA A 207 0.73 -9.90 4.85
CA ALA A 207 0.81 -8.44 4.78
C ALA A 207 0.59 -8.00 3.33
N MET A 208 -0.62 -7.53 3.03
CA MET A 208 -0.98 -7.01 1.71
C MET A 208 -0.33 -5.63 1.58
N LYS A 209 0.44 -5.42 0.50
CA LYS A 209 1.14 -4.15 0.29
C LYS A 209 0.13 -3.06 -0.06
N THR A 210 0.41 -1.84 0.41
CA THR A 210 -0.40 -0.64 0.20
C THR A 210 -0.65 -0.33 -1.28
N ASP A 211 0.25 -0.78 -2.15
CA ASP A 211 0.15 -0.63 -3.62
C ASP A 211 -0.96 -1.53 -4.21
N ASP A 212 -1.16 -2.73 -3.65
CA ASP A 212 -2.18 -3.68 -4.12
C ASP A 212 -3.59 -3.19 -3.76
N VAL A 213 -3.73 -2.56 -2.59
CA VAL A 213 -5.00 -1.93 -2.16
C VAL A 213 -5.37 -0.77 -3.09
N GLN A 214 -4.41 0.07 -3.45
CA GLN A 214 -4.62 1.19 -4.38
C GLN A 214 -4.99 0.71 -5.79
N LEU A 215 -4.41 -0.42 -6.24
CA LEU A 215 -4.74 -1.05 -7.52
C LEU A 215 -6.18 -1.59 -7.55
N LEU A 216 -6.65 -2.19 -6.45
CA LEU A 216 -8.00 -2.75 -6.36
C LEU A 216 -9.08 -1.66 -6.28
N LEU A 217 -8.76 -0.50 -5.72
CA LEU A 217 -9.68 0.63 -5.57
C LEU A 217 -9.70 1.57 -6.79
N ARG A 218 -8.79 1.40 -7.76
CA ARG A 218 -8.61 2.33 -8.89
C ARG A 218 -9.84 2.45 -9.78
N ASP A 219 -10.55 1.35 -9.96
CA ASP A 219 -11.66 1.25 -10.92
C ASP A 219 -13.03 1.43 -10.23
N ILE A 220 -13.06 1.73 -8.93
CA ILE A 220 -14.29 1.99 -8.16
C ILE A 220 -14.53 3.51 -8.10
N PRO A 221 -15.68 4.01 -8.55
CA PRO A 221 -16.02 5.42 -8.43
C PRO A 221 -16.11 5.84 -6.95
N ILE A 222 -15.60 7.03 -6.64
CA ILE A 222 -15.58 7.59 -5.28
C ILE A 222 -17.00 7.72 -4.69
N ASP A 223 -18.00 7.96 -5.53
CA ASP A 223 -19.41 8.06 -5.11
C ASP A 223 -19.94 6.73 -4.54
N GLU A 224 -19.53 5.58 -5.12
CA GLU A 224 -19.90 4.24 -4.60
C GLU A 224 -19.18 3.91 -3.29
N LEU A 225 -17.94 4.38 -3.12
CA LEU A 225 -17.21 4.22 -1.85
C LEU A 225 -17.83 5.04 -0.73
N GLN A 226 -18.38 6.21 -1.06
CA GLN A 226 -19.07 7.06 -0.10
C GLN A 226 -20.41 6.45 0.31
N GLU A 227 -21.18 5.91 -0.64
CA GLU A 227 -22.44 5.20 -0.37
C GLU A 227 -22.21 3.96 0.51
N PHE A 228 -21.17 3.18 0.23
CA PHE A 228 -20.80 2.02 1.06
C PHE A 228 -20.40 2.43 2.48
N SER A 229 -19.66 3.54 2.64
CA SER A 229 -19.26 4.06 3.96
C SER A 229 -20.44 4.61 4.76
N GLU A 230 -21.46 5.16 4.12
CA GLU A 230 -22.70 5.59 4.78
C GLU A 230 -23.53 4.36 5.18
N GLN A 231 -23.65 3.38 4.30
CA GLN A 231 -24.40 2.14 4.57
C GLN A 231 -23.77 1.29 5.68
N SER A 232 -22.43 1.24 5.78
CA SER A 232 -21.76 0.52 6.88
C SER A 232 -21.99 1.17 8.25
N LYS A 233 -22.13 2.51 8.28
CA LYS A 233 -22.34 3.27 9.49
C LYS A 233 -23.72 3.01 10.11
N ASP A 234 -24.73 2.88 9.26
CA ASP A 234 -26.09 2.49 9.67
C ASP A 234 -26.15 1.07 10.24
N ILE A 235 -25.31 0.15 9.74
CA ILE A 235 -25.24 -1.23 10.24
C ILE A 235 -24.56 -1.30 11.61
N GLU A 236 -23.52 -0.49 11.83
CA GLU A 236 -22.80 -0.44 13.10
C GLU A 236 -23.66 0.16 14.24
N ASP A 237 -24.45 1.20 13.94
CA ASP A 237 -25.41 1.78 14.89
C ASP A 237 -26.52 0.78 15.29
N VAL A 238 -26.94 -0.10 14.37
CA VAL A 238 -27.92 -1.17 14.67
C VAL A 238 -27.32 -2.28 15.53
N MET A 239 -26.02 -2.57 15.38
CA MET A 239 -25.34 -3.59 16.20
C MET A 239 -24.93 -3.09 17.60
N MET A 240 -24.82 -1.78 17.79
CA MET A 240 -24.49 -1.14 19.08
C MET A 240 -25.73 -0.83 19.95
N ALA A 241 -26.94 -1.04 19.42
CA ALA A 241 -28.21 -0.76 20.10
C ALA A 241 -28.91 -1.98 20.74
N ASN A 242 -28.27 -3.15 20.79
CA ASN A 242 -28.76 -4.36 21.46
C ASN A 242 -27.82 -4.82 22.59
#